data_AF-A0A822GSM8-F1
#
_entry.id   AF-A0A822GSM8-F1
#
_cell.length_a   1.000
_cell.length_b   1.000
_cell.length_c   1.000
_cell.angle_alpha   90.00
_cell.angle_beta   90.00
_cell.angle_gamma   90.00
#
_symmetry.space_group_name_H-M   'P 1'
#
loop_
_entity.id
_entity.type
_entity.pdbx_description
1 polymer ?
#
loop_
_entity_poly.entity_id
_entity_poly.type
_entity_poly.pdbx_seq_one_letter_code
_entity_poly.pdbx_strand_id
1 'polypeptide(L)'
;WLSSLITKSHKQGTLHLDDLYDLPDFLKSTSLTDKLEENWLNEIKRCPQNPNLIRVTLRTMGWKLILFGLLLIPLESLNIVQPLLVIYFMKFFEPCSTMLSWQAWLAVLTIIIVLLCINLIFHQYVFRTVLCGVQMRLAYSGLIFRKVLRLSSHTMNNLGSGEMTNLLANDATK
;
A
#
# COMPACT_ATOMS: atom_id res chain seq x y z
N TRP A 1 -17.51 -0.01 5.43
CA TRP A 1 -17.87 -0.11 4.00
C TRP A 1 -17.97 -1.57 3.54
N LEU A 2 -16.97 -2.44 3.80
CA LEU A 2 -16.99 -3.85 3.35
C LEU A 2 -18.07 -4.73 4.03
N SER A 3 -18.55 -4.35 5.23
CA SER A 3 -19.51 -5.13 6.02
C SER A 3 -20.82 -5.46 5.27
N SER A 4 -21.33 -4.53 4.44
CA SER A 4 -22.54 -4.76 3.64
C SER A 4 -22.35 -5.91 2.64
N LEU A 5 -21.21 -5.94 1.95
CA LEU A 5 -20.87 -6.95 0.97
C LEU A 5 -20.69 -8.32 1.63
N ILE A 6 -19.99 -8.37 2.77
CA ILE A 6 -19.81 -9.60 3.56
C ILE A 6 -21.16 -10.15 4.01
N THR A 7 -22.01 -9.29 4.55
CA THR A 7 -23.35 -9.69 5.00
C THR A 7 -24.21 -10.18 3.85
N LYS A 8 -24.13 -9.53 2.67
CA LYS A 8 -24.83 -9.94 1.45
C LYS A 8 -24.36 -11.32 0.97
N SER A 9 -23.05 -11.52 0.88
CA SER A 9 -22.44 -12.82 0.55
C SER A 9 -22.88 -13.92 1.51
N HIS A 10 -22.89 -13.64 2.82
CA HIS A 10 -23.32 -14.62 3.83
C HIS A 10 -24.80 -15.01 3.69
N LYS A 11 -25.68 -14.04 3.37
CA LYS A 11 -27.11 -14.29 3.20
C LYS A 11 -27.45 -15.01 1.88
N GLN A 12 -26.75 -14.68 0.80
CA GLN A 12 -27.08 -15.15 -0.55
C GLN A 12 -26.26 -16.40 -0.97
N GLY A 13 -25.23 -16.77 -0.21
CA GLY A 13 -24.37 -17.92 -0.47
C GLY A 13 -23.35 -17.72 -1.59
N THR A 14 -23.65 -16.87 -2.57
CA THR A 14 -22.77 -16.49 -3.68
C THR A 14 -22.83 -14.99 -3.95
N LEU A 15 -21.74 -14.42 -4.48
CA LEU A 15 -21.70 -13.04 -4.97
C LEU A 15 -21.66 -13.05 -6.50
N HIS A 16 -22.45 -12.18 -7.13
CA HIS A 16 -22.39 -11.91 -8.56
C HIS A 16 -21.58 -10.64 -8.85
N LEU A 17 -21.14 -10.48 -10.10
CA LEU A 17 -20.36 -9.31 -10.55
C LEU A 17 -21.12 -8.00 -10.33
N ASP A 18 -22.44 -8.00 -10.52
CA ASP A 18 -23.32 -6.85 -10.33
C ASP A 18 -23.44 -6.42 -8.84
N ASP A 19 -23.02 -7.28 -7.92
CA ASP A 19 -23.02 -6.98 -6.48
C ASP A 19 -21.78 -6.19 -6.04
N LEU A 20 -20.76 -6.11 -6.90
CA LEU A 20 -19.50 -5.43 -6.61
C LEU A 20 -19.62 -3.92 -6.81
N TYR A 21 -18.95 -3.18 -5.95
CA TYR A 21 -18.85 -1.73 -6.08
C TYR A 21 -18.00 -1.35 -7.29
N ASP A 22 -18.42 -0.29 -7.98
CA ASP A 22 -17.60 0.35 -8.99
C ASP A 22 -16.26 0.81 -8.43
N LEU A 23 -15.23 0.73 -9.27
CA LEU A 23 -13.89 1.12 -8.89
C LEU A 23 -13.80 2.65 -8.71
N PRO A 24 -13.26 3.14 -7.58
CA PRO A 24 -13.04 4.56 -7.38
C PRO A 24 -12.18 5.18 -8.48
N ASP A 25 -12.42 6.46 -8.81
CA ASP A 25 -11.69 7.16 -9.87
C ASP A 25 -10.17 7.15 -9.70
N PHE A 26 -9.69 7.23 -8.45
CA PHE A 26 -8.26 7.21 -8.12
C PHE A 26 -7.58 5.85 -8.36
N LEU A 27 -8.35 4.80 -8.66
CA LEU A 27 -7.88 3.47 -9.03
C LEU A 27 -8.09 3.16 -10.52
N LYS A 28 -8.71 4.06 -11.30
CA LYS A 28 -8.84 3.87 -12.74
C LYS A 28 -7.45 3.83 -13.38
N SER A 29 -7.17 2.74 -14.08
CA SER A 29 -5.86 2.48 -14.71
C SER A 29 -5.48 3.55 -15.73
N THR A 30 -6.46 4.12 -16.44
CA THR A 30 -6.25 5.19 -17.43
C THR A 30 -5.59 6.41 -16.80
N SER A 31 -6.18 6.98 -15.74
CA SER A 31 -5.65 8.16 -15.05
C SER A 31 -4.25 7.91 -14.48
N LEU A 32 -4.03 6.75 -13.88
CA LEU A 32 -2.72 6.37 -13.32
C LEU A 32 -1.66 6.21 -14.41
N THR A 33 -2.02 5.58 -15.53
CA THR A 33 -1.14 5.37 -16.69
C THR A 33 -0.82 6.70 -17.38
N ASP A 34 -1.82 7.56 -17.61
CA ASP A 34 -1.65 8.88 -18.22
C ASP A 34 -0.66 9.72 -17.42
N LYS A 35 -0.82 9.75 -16.10
CA LYS A 35 0.07 10.49 -15.21
C LYS A 35 1.50 9.94 -15.22
N LEU A 36 1.67 8.62 -15.31
CA LEU A 36 2.99 8.00 -15.40
C LEU A 36 3.63 8.29 -16.77
N GLU A 37 2.87 8.16 -17.86
CA GLU A 37 3.32 8.44 -19.23
C GLU A 37 3.73 9.91 -19.40
N GLU A 38 2.96 10.85 -18.86
CA GLU A 38 3.30 12.28 -18.88
C GLU A 38 4.64 12.54 -18.19
N ASN A 39 4.83 12.01 -16.98
CA ASN A 39 6.08 12.19 -16.24
C ASN A 39 7.27 11.48 -16.92
N TRP A 40 7.03 10.35 -17.59
CA TRP A 40 8.02 9.65 -18.40
C TRP A 40 8.46 10.48 -19.61
N LEU A 41 7.51 11.06 -20.36
CA LEU A 41 7.80 11.93 -21.49
C LEU A 41 8.56 13.19 -21.06
N ASN A 42 8.22 13.75 -19.89
CA ASN A 42 8.94 14.89 -19.32
C ASN A 42 10.38 14.53 -18.92
N GLU A 43 10.62 13.32 -18.42
CA GLU A 43 11.98 12.85 -18.12
C GLU A 43 12.82 12.63 -19.38
N ILE A 44 12.24 12.09 -20.45
CA ILE A 44 12.92 11.95 -21.75
C ILE A 44 13.33 13.32 -22.29
N LYS A 45 12.46 14.34 -22.18
CA LYS A 45 12.78 15.72 -22.59
C LYS A 45 13.90 16.33 -21.75
N ARG A 46 13.92 16.05 -20.44
CA ARG A 46 14.88 16.62 -19.49
C ARG A 46 16.25 15.94 -19.54
N CYS A 47 16.29 14.63 -19.68
CA CYS A 47 17.50 13.81 -19.65
C CYS A 47 17.50 12.83 -20.83
N PRO A 48 17.67 13.31 -22.08
CA PRO A 48 17.56 12.49 -23.28
C PRO A 48 18.63 11.40 -23.37
N GLN A 49 19.82 11.63 -22.79
CA GLN A 49 20.93 10.67 -22.83
C GLN A 49 20.76 9.51 -21.84
N ASN A 50 20.05 9.71 -20.72
CA ASN A 50 19.91 8.72 -19.64
C ASN A 50 18.56 8.89 -18.90
N PRO A 51 17.42 8.57 -19.53
CA PRO A 51 16.12 8.63 -18.86
C PRO A 51 16.03 7.52 -17.79
N ASN A 52 15.50 7.84 -16.62
CA ASN A 52 15.41 6.89 -15.49
C ASN A 52 13.97 6.72 -15.00
N LEU A 53 13.43 5.50 -15.13
CA LEU A 53 12.09 5.14 -14.69
C LEU A 53 11.91 5.27 -13.18
N ILE A 54 12.92 4.93 -12.37
CA ILE A 54 12.85 5.03 -10.90
C ILE A 54 12.61 6.49 -10.48
N ARG A 55 13.28 7.45 -11.15
CA ARG A 55 13.08 8.87 -10.86
C ARG A 55 11.66 9.33 -11.19
N VAL A 56 11.10 8.84 -12.30
CA VAL A 56 9.72 9.13 -12.72
C VAL A 56 8.71 8.59 -11.72
N THR A 57 8.95 7.38 -11.21
CA THR A 57 8.12 6.74 -10.18
C THR A 57 8.18 7.48 -8.86
N LEU A 58 9.38 7.90 -8.45
CA LEU A 58 9.56 8.74 -7.26
C LEU A 58 8.89 10.12 -7.41
N ARG A 59 8.81 10.69 -8.62
CA ARG A 59 8.03 11.93 -8.83
C ARG A 59 6.53 11.71 -8.78
N THR A 60 6.04 10.60 -9.32
CA THR A 60 4.60 10.31 -9.37
C THR A 60 4.02 9.90 -8.01
N MET A 61 4.76 9.08 -7.26
CA MET A 61 4.27 8.45 -6.02
C MET A 61 5.18 8.65 -4.81
N GLY A 62 6.39 9.22 -4.98
CA GLY A 62 7.38 9.31 -3.91
C GLY A 62 6.94 10.14 -2.71
N TRP A 63 6.15 11.20 -2.91
CA TRP A 63 5.57 11.95 -1.78
C TRP A 63 4.68 11.08 -0.89
N LYS A 64 3.88 10.20 -1.49
CA LYS A 64 3.04 9.25 -0.74
C LYS A 64 3.89 8.24 0.02
N LEU A 65 4.93 7.70 -0.62
CA LEU A 65 5.88 6.79 0.01
C LEU A 65 6.59 7.41 1.22
N ILE A 66 7.06 8.66 1.09
CA ILE A 66 7.70 9.40 2.18
C ILE A 66 6.71 9.62 3.33
N LEU A 67 5.48 10.05 3.02
CA LEU A 67 4.45 10.26 4.03
C LEU A 67 4.10 8.96 4.78
N PHE A 68 4.02 7.83 4.08
CA PHE A 68 3.78 6.53 4.72
C PHE A 68 5.00 6.05 5.50
N GLY A 69 6.20 6.35 5.03
CA GLY A 69 7.45 6.17 5.76
C GLY A 69 7.46 6.91 7.09
N LEU A 70 6.95 8.14 7.12
CA LEU A 70 6.88 8.94 8.35
C LEU A 70 5.94 8.33 9.40
N LEU A 71 4.89 7.59 8.98
CA LEU A 71 3.98 6.89 9.89
C LEU A 71 4.62 5.69 10.61
N LEU A 72 5.74 5.15 10.10
CA LEU A 72 6.48 4.07 10.77
C LEU A 72 7.17 4.55 12.05
N ILE A 73 7.66 5.79 12.08
CA ILE A 73 8.39 6.31 13.24
C ILE A 73 7.58 6.23 14.54
N PRO A 74 6.33 6.78 14.61
CA PRO A 74 5.53 6.65 15.82
C PRO A 74 5.09 5.20 16.07
N LEU A 75 4.87 4.40 15.03
CA LEU A 75 4.51 2.99 15.19
C LEU A 75 5.62 2.20 15.89
N GLU A 76 6.85 2.29 15.41
CA GLU A 76 8.02 1.64 16.01
C GLU A 76 8.28 2.16 17.42
N SER A 77 8.14 3.47 17.63
CA SER A 77 8.27 4.08 18.96
C SER A 77 7.27 3.48 19.95
N LEU A 78 6.00 3.32 19.55
CA LEU A 78 4.97 2.73 20.40
C LEU A 78 5.20 1.23 20.64
N ASN A 79 5.69 0.49 19.64
CA ASN A 79 6.06 -0.93 19.79
C ASN A 79 7.18 -1.13 20.82
N ILE A 80 8.10 -0.17 20.95
CA ILE A 80 9.16 -0.19 21.98
C ILE A 80 8.61 0.22 23.35
N VAL A 81 7.73 1.22 23.41
CA VAL A 81 7.16 1.72 24.67
C VAL A 81 6.17 0.73 25.30
N GLN A 82 5.39 0.01 24.50
CA GLN A 82 4.39 -0.94 24.98
C GLN A 82 4.95 -1.98 25.98
N PRO A 83 6.03 -2.73 25.70
CA PRO A 83 6.57 -3.69 26.67
C PRO A 83 7.13 -3.01 27.93
N LEU A 84 7.65 -1.79 27.83
CA LEU A 84 8.09 -1.03 29.01
C LEU A 84 6.92 -0.69 29.94
N LEU A 85 5.76 -0.36 29.38
CA LEU A 85 4.54 -0.14 30.17
C LEU A 85 4.06 -1.43 30.85
N VAL A 86 4.17 -2.57 30.17
CA VAL A 86 3.86 -3.88 30.76
C VAL A 86 4.81 -4.22 31.91
N ILE A 87 6.12 -3.98 31.74
CA ILE A 87 7.12 -4.15 32.81
C ILE A 87 6.81 -3.24 34.00
N TYR A 88 6.42 -1.98 33.74
CA TYR A 88 6.00 -1.05 34.79
C TYR A 88 4.78 -1.56 35.54
N PHE A 89 3.76 -2.06 34.83
CA PHE A 89 2.58 -2.67 35.45
C PHE A 89 2.93 -3.91 36.29
N MET A 90 3.87 -4.74 35.85
CA MET A 90 4.28 -5.94 36.59
C MET A 90 4.86 -5.63 37.98
N LYS A 91 5.42 -4.44 38.19
CA LYS A 91 5.90 -3.99 39.52
C LYS A 91 4.79 -3.94 40.56
N PHE A 92 3.52 -3.87 40.16
CA PHE A 92 2.39 -3.95 41.08
C PHE A 92 2.34 -5.29 41.83
N PHE A 93 2.83 -6.37 41.23
CA PHE A 93 2.81 -7.71 41.82
C PHE A 93 4.05 -8.05 42.65
N GLU A 94 5.01 -7.14 42.76
CA GLU A 94 6.21 -7.36 43.57
C GLU A 94 5.88 -7.31 45.08
N PRO A 95 6.48 -8.19 45.92
CA PRO A 95 6.17 -8.29 47.35
C PRO A 95 6.33 -6.98 48.15
N CYS A 96 7.17 -6.06 47.65
CA CYS A 96 7.47 -4.76 48.28
C CYS A 96 6.99 -3.58 47.41
N SER A 97 5.97 -3.77 46.58
CA SER A 97 5.46 -2.71 45.70
C SER A 97 4.89 -1.54 46.50
N THR A 98 5.29 -0.32 46.13
CA THR A 98 4.69 0.93 46.64
C THR A 98 3.55 1.44 45.77
N MET A 99 3.20 0.70 44.71
CA MET A 99 2.22 1.12 43.71
C MET A 99 0.80 0.98 44.24
N LEU A 100 0.03 2.07 44.18
CA LEU A 100 -1.37 2.09 44.61
C LEU A 100 -2.29 1.47 43.54
N SER A 101 -3.41 0.87 43.95
CA SER A 101 -4.36 0.19 43.04
C SER A 101 -4.87 1.09 41.91
N TRP A 102 -5.10 2.38 42.15
CA TRP A 102 -5.54 3.31 41.10
C TRP A 102 -4.44 3.56 40.05
N GLN A 103 -3.16 3.52 40.45
CA GLN A 103 -2.04 3.64 39.52
C GLN A 103 -1.94 2.39 38.64
N ALA A 104 -2.22 1.21 39.19
CA ALA A 104 -2.26 -0.04 38.44
C ALA A 104 -3.37 -0.02 37.39
N TRP A 105 -4.58 0.43 37.76
CA TRP A 105 -5.68 0.64 36.82
C TRP A 105 -5.33 1.64 35.71
N LEU A 106 -4.68 2.75 36.07
CA LEU A 106 -4.23 3.73 35.09
C LEU A 106 -3.20 3.14 34.12
N ALA A 107 -2.22 2.37 34.62
CA ALA A 107 -1.23 1.70 33.80
C ALA A 107 -1.87 0.72 32.80
N VAL A 108 -2.82 -0.09 33.24
CA VAL A 108 -3.58 -1.00 32.36
C VAL A 108 -4.34 -0.22 31.29
N LEU A 109 -5.03 0.85 31.66
CA LEU A 109 -5.75 1.70 30.71
C LEU A 109 -4.80 2.30 29.67
N THR A 110 -3.62 2.78 30.08
CA THR A 110 -2.60 3.28 29.17
C THR A 110 -2.10 2.20 28.21
N ILE A 111 -1.86 0.98 28.68
CA ILE A 111 -1.46 -0.15 27.83
C ILE A 111 -2.52 -0.44 26.76
N ILE A 112 -3.80 -0.46 27.13
CA ILE A 112 -4.91 -0.70 26.19
C ILE A 112 -4.97 0.41 25.13
N ILE A 113 -4.85 1.67 25.53
CA ILE A 113 -4.85 2.81 24.61
C ILE A 113 -3.66 2.73 23.65
N VAL A 114 -2.46 2.43 24.15
CA VAL A 114 -1.26 2.27 23.32
C VAL A 114 -1.43 1.14 22.31
N LEU A 115 -1.96 -0.01 22.76
CA LEU A 115 -2.24 -1.15 21.87
C LEU A 115 -3.25 -0.78 20.77
N LEU A 116 -4.32 -0.05 21.11
CA LEU A 116 -5.29 0.42 20.14
C LEU A 116 -4.65 1.37 19.11
N CYS A 117 -3.84 2.32 19.56
CA CYS A 117 -3.11 3.24 18.71
C CYS A 117 -2.16 2.51 17.75
N ILE A 118 -1.38 1.54 18.24
CA ILE A 118 -0.50 0.69 17.41
C ILE A 118 -1.30 0.02 16.31
N ASN A 119 -2.40 -0.65 16.66
CA ASN A 119 -3.23 -1.37 15.69
C ASN A 119 -3.85 -0.43 14.64
N LEU A 120 -4.38 0.71 15.06
CA LEU A 120 -4.97 1.69 14.14
C LEU A 120 -3.93 2.23 13.14
N ILE A 121 -2.74 2.62 13.63
CA ILE A 121 -1.66 3.12 12.79
C ILE A 121 -1.17 2.02 11.83
N PHE A 122 -0.96 0.80 12.34
CA PHE A 122 -0.50 -0.34 11.56
C PHE A 122 -1.48 -0.68 10.43
N HIS A 123 -2.77 -0.83 10.72
CA HIS A 123 -3.77 -1.13 9.69
C HIS A 123 -3.87 -0.03 8.64
N GLN A 124 -3.81 1.23 9.06
CA GLN A 124 -3.83 2.36 8.12
C GLN A 124 -2.57 2.39 7.24
N TYR A 125 -1.40 2.08 7.82
CA TYR A 125 -0.13 1.98 7.10
C TYR A 125 -0.17 0.85 6.07
N VAL A 126 -0.54 -0.37 6.47
CA VAL A 126 -0.63 -1.53 5.58
C VAL A 126 -1.60 -1.24 4.44
N PHE A 127 -2.80 -0.75 4.74
CA PHE A 127 -3.80 -0.43 3.73
C PHE A 127 -3.28 0.59 2.70
N ARG A 128 -2.67 1.69 3.15
CA ARG A 128 -2.13 2.73 2.26
C ARG A 128 -0.96 2.23 1.41
N THR A 129 -0.08 1.42 1.98
CA THR A 129 1.08 0.86 1.27
C THR A 129 0.65 -0.14 0.21
N VAL A 130 -0.26 -1.06 0.54
CA VAL A 130 -0.84 -2.01 -0.43
C VAL A 130 -1.56 -1.26 -1.55
N LEU A 131 -2.38 -0.26 -1.21
CA LEU A 131 -3.07 0.56 -2.20
C LEU A 131 -2.10 1.28 -3.15
N CYS A 132 -1.00 1.82 -2.62
CA CYS A 132 0.05 2.43 -3.42
C CYS A 132 0.70 1.41 -4.39
N GLY A 133 0.99 0.19 -3.90
CA GLY A 133 1.51 -0.90 -4.73
C GLY A 133 0.57 -1.27 -5.88
N VAL A 134 -0.73 -1.39 -5.59
CA VAL A 134 -1.76 -1.63 -6.62
C VAL A 134 -1.80 -0.50 -7.64
N GLN A 135 -1.75 0.77 -7.20
CA GLN A 135 -1.71 1.92 -8.11
C GLN A 135 -0.48 1.89 -9.03
N MET A 136 0.70 1.56 -8.48
CA MET A 136 1.91 1.44 -9.27
C MET A 136 1.80 0.34 -10.30
N ARG A 137 1.37 -0.85 -9.88
CA ARG A 137 1.18 -1.99 -10.78
C ARG A 137 0.25 -1.63 -11.94
N LEU A 138 -0.92 -1.05 -11.66
CA LEU A 138 -1.86 -0.62 -12.69
C LEU A 138 -1.27 0.40 -13.67
N ALA A 139 -0.50 1.37 -13.18
CA ALA A 139 0.16 2.38 -14.01
C ALA A 139 1.20 1.75 -14.95
N TYR A 140 2.02 0.83 -14.43
CA TYR A 140 3.03 0.13 -15.22
C TYR A 140 2.42 -0.83 -16.23
N SER A 141 1.42 -1.63 -15.84
CA SER A 141 0.73 -2.53 -16.77
C SER A 141 0.14 -1.75 -17.95
N GLY A 142 -0.53 -0.63 -17.66
CA GLY A 142 -1.10 0.23 -18.69
C GLY A 142 -0.04 0.85 -19.61
N LEU A 143 1.09 1.29 -19.05
CA LEU A 143 2.19 1.87 -19.82
C LEU A 143 2.84 0.83 -20.75
N ILE A 144 3.12 -0.38 -20.23
CA ILE A 144 3.66 -1.50 -21.01
C ILE A 144 2.68 -1.86 -22.13
N PHE A 145 1.39 -2.01 -21.82
CA PHE A 145 0.37 -2.32 -22.81
C PHE A 145 0.33 -1.28 -23.95
N ARG A 146 0.33 0.02 -23.62
CA ARG A 146 0.41 1.10 -24.62
C ARG A 146 1.69 1.03 -25.46
N LYS A 147 2.82 0.70 -24.83
CA LYS A 147 4.10 0.59 -25.54
C LYS A 147 4.11 -0.58 -26.51
N VAL A 148 3.60 -1.75 -26.09
CA VAL A 148 3.46 -2.95 -26.91
C VAL A 148 2.61 -2.68 -28.14
N LEU A 149 1.46 -2.01 -27.98
CA LEU A 149 0.60 -1.65 -29.12
C LEU A 149 1.23 -0.66 -30.12
N ARG A 150 2.27 0.06 -29.72
CA ARG A 150 3.00 1.03 -30.57
C ARG A 150 4.31 0.48 -31.13
N LEU A 151 4.71 -0.76 -30.81
CA LEU A 151 5.91 -1.38 -31.34
C LEU A 151 5.70 -1.81 -32.80
N SER A 152 6.75 -1.67 -33.63
CA SER A 152 6.70 -2.08 -35.04
C SER A 152 6.69 -3.61 -35.16
N SER A 153 6.05 -4.12 -36.23
CA SER A 153 5.95 -5.56 -36.50
C SER A 153 7.31 -6.26 -36.59
N HIS A 154 8.36 -5.54 -37.00
CA HIS A 154 9.73 -6.08 -37.06
C HIS A 154 10.32 -6.35 -35.67
N THR A 155 10.11 -5.45 -34.71
CA THR A 155 10.57 -5.67 -33.33
C THR A 155 9.70 -6.70 -32.63
N MET A 156 8.41 -6.78 -32.98
CA MET A 156 7.48 -7.78 -32.46
C MET A 156 7.80 -9.20 -32.94
N ASN A 157 8.25 -9.35 -34.20
CA ASN A 157 8.70 -10.63 -34.73
C ASN A 157 10.01 -11.11 -34.07
N ASN A 158 10.92 -10.19 -33.72
CA ASN A 158 12.17 -10.53 -33.02
C ASN A 158 11.96 -10.98 -31.57
N LEU A 159 10.94 -10.46 -30.87
CA LEU A 159 10.62 -10.83 -29.49
C LEU A 159 9.78 -12.11 -29.39
N GLY A 160 9.22 -12.61 -30.49
CA GLY A 160 8.32 -13.77 -30.46
C GLY A 160 6.98 -13.46 -29.78
N SER A 161 5.88 -13.73 -30.47
CA SER A 161 4.51 -13.47 -29.95
C SER A 161 4.24 -14.16 -28.59
N GLY A 162 4.88 -15.31 -28.32
CA GLY A 162 4.78 -16.04 -27.06
C GLY A 162 5.49 -15.36 -25.87
N GLU A 163 6.67 -14.77 -26.07
CA GLU A 163 7.37 -14.08 -24.97
C GLU A 163 6.67 -12.77 -24.63
N MET A 164 6.10 -12.08 -25.63
CA MET A 164 5.36 -10.85 -25.42
C MET A 164 4.04 -11.08 -24.66
N THR A 165 3.34 -12.16 -25.00
CA THR A 165 2.14 -12.56 -24.26
C THR A 165 2.48 -12.99 -22.83
N ASN A 166 3.62 -13.66 -22.61
CA ASN A 166 4.09 -13.99 -21.27
C ASN A 166 4.51 -12.74 -20.46
N LEU A 167 5.24 -11.80 -21.05
CA LEU A 167 5.60 -10.50 -20.43
C LEU A 167 4.35 -9.73 -20.00
N LEU A 168 3.32 -9.67 -20.85
CA LEU A 168 2.05 -9.01 -20.53
C LEU A 168 1.24 -9.78 -19.49
N ALA A 169 1.22 -11.10 -19.56
CA ALA A 169 0.40 -11.93 -18.69
C ALA A 169 0.99 -12.09 -17.28
N ASN A 170 2.32 -12.14 -17.15
CA ASN A 170 3.02 -12.40 -15.89
C ASN A 170 3.76 -11.18 -15.32
N ASP A 171 4.53 -10.45 -16.13
CA ASP A 171 5.46 -9.43 -15.61
C ASP A 171 4.81 -8.05 -15.48
N ALA A 172 3.84 -7.74 -16.34
CA ALA A 172 3.00 -6.56 -16.15
C ALA A 172 2.06 -6.71 -14.95
N THR A 173 1.83 -7.93 -14.45
CA THR A 173 0.83 -8.25 -13.42
C THR A 173 1.42 -8.93 -12.17
N LYS A 174 2.72 -8.89 -11.93
CA LYS A 174 3.29 -9.32 -10.64
C LYS A 174 3.82 -8.11 -9.89
#